data_AF-A0A395W969-F1
#
_entry.id   AF-A0A395W969-F1
#
_cell.length_a   1.000
_cell.length_b   1.000
_cell.length_c   1.000
_cell.angle_alpha   90.00
_cell.angle_beta   90.00
_cell.angle_gamma   90.00
#
_symmetry.space_group_name_H-M   'P 1'
#
loop_
_entity.id
_entity.type
_entity.pdbx_description
1 polymer ?
#
loop_
_entity_poly.entity_id
_entity_poly.type
_entity_poly.pdbx_seq_one_letter_code
_entity_poly.pdbx_strand_id
1 'polypeptide(L)'
;MNRNPKEKLARIELRIKSKDKDKIKRLAEKCNLSISEYLVQRALGYEPITVLPDVFFDFYNKLCQLDNTVGFTPETENKLLSLIDEIHSELLLPRKECMRKWRPPDSGLSKTD
;
A
#
# COMPACT_ATOMS: atom_id res chain seq x y z
N MET A 1 -29.55 4.53 -15.60
CA MET A 1 -28.07 4.41 -15.47
C MET A 1 -27.53 3.75 -16.72
N ASN A 2 -26.73 4.47 -17.50
CA ASN A 2 -26.13 4.00 -18.75
C ASN A 2 -24.92 3.10 -18.43
N ARG A 3 -25.05 1.78 -18.58
CA ARG A 3 -23.92 0.84 -18.47
C ARG A 3 -23.38 0.60 -19.87
N ASN A 4 -22.19 1.14 -20.15
CA ASN A 4 -21.52 0.94 -21.44
C ASN A 4 -21.05 -0.53 -21.54
N PRO A 5 -21.53 -1.34 -22.51
CA PRO A 5 -21.25 -2.78 -22.59
C PRO A 5 -19.77 -3.15 -22.83
N LYS A 6 -18.89 -2.16 -23.01
CA LYS A 6 -17.48 -2.33 -23.44
C LYS A 6 -16.46 -2.26 -22.32
N GLU A 7 -16.86 -2.00 -21.07
CA GLU A 7 -15.94 -2.08 -19.93
C GLU A 7 -15.68 -3.54 -19.55
N LYS A 8 -14.65 -4.15 -20.17
CA LYS A 8 -14.10 -5.42 -19.66
C LYS A 8 -13.39 -5.12 -18.35
N LEU A 9 -14.04 -5.44 -17.23
CA LEU A 9 -13.39 -5.40 -15.91
C LEU A 9 -12.19 -6.35 -15.94
N ALA A 10 -10.98 -5.82 -15.70
CA ALA A 10 -9.80 -6.64 -15.53
C ALA A 10 -10.00 -7.53 -14.29
N ARG A 11 -9.93 -8.85 -14.47
CA ARG A 11 -10.13 -9.83 -13.40
C ARG A 11 -8.82 -10.57 -13.14
N ILE A 12 -8.46 -10.66 -11.87
CA ILE A 12 -7.31 -11.43 -11.40
C ILE A 12 -7.85 -12.71 -10.77
N GLU A 13 -7.46 -13.86 -11.32
CA GLU A 13 -7.79 -15.17 -10.77
C GLU A 13 -6.52 -15.86 -10.30
N LEU A 14 -6.51 -16.31 -9.03
CA LEU A 14 -5.35 -16.93 -8.40
C LEU A 14 -5.74 -18.31 -7.88
N ARG A 15 -4.97 -19.33 -8.28
CA ARG A 15 -5.10 -20.67 -7.73
C ARG A 15 -4.21 -20.82 -6.50
N ILE A 16 -4.83 -20.95 -5.34
CA ILE A 16 -4.14 -21.07 -4.05
C ILE A 16 -4.77 -22.17 -3.19
N LYS A 17 -3.99 -22.71 -2.25
CA LYS A 17 -4.52 -23.63 -1.23
C LYS A 17 -5.36 -22.85 -0.23
N SER A 18 -6.31 -23.51 0.42
CA SER A 18 -7.17 -22.90 1.46
C SER A 18 -6.36 -22.24 2.58
N LYS A 19 -5.31 -22.91 3.07
CA LYS A 19 -4.41 -22.36 4.11
C LYS A 19 -3.73 -21.05 3.69
N ASP A 20 -3.36 -20.90 2.42
CA ASP A 20 -2.71 -19.68 1.95
C ASP A 20 -3.72 -18.55 1.72
N LYS A 21 -4.95 -18.90 1.33
CA LYS A 21 -6.07 -17.95 1.28
C LYS A 21 -6.35 -17.33 2.66
N ASP A 22 -6.35 -18.14 3.72
CA ASP A 22 -6.56 -17.65 5.08
C ASP A 22 -5.43 -16.74 5.55
N LYS A 23 -4.17 -17.03 5.18
CA LYS A 23 -3.04 -16.13 5.46
C LYS A 23 -3.20 -14.79 4.76
N ILE A 24 -3.53 -14.80 3.46
CA ILE A 24 -3.75 -13.57 2.68
C ILE A 24 -4.88 -12.74 3.31
N LYS A 25 -5.97 -13.39 3.72
CA LYS A 25 -7.09 -12.71 4.38
C LYS A 25 -6.64 -12.00 5.67
N ARG A 26 -5.91 -12.69 6.55
CA ARG A 26 -5.38 -12.09 7.79
C ARG A 26 -4.41 -10.94 7.54
N LEU A 27 -3.60 -11.02 6.48
CA LEU A 27 -2.66 -9.95 6.11
C LEU A 27 -3.43 -8.73 5.57
N ALA A 28 -4.40 -8.94 4.69
CA ALA A 28 -5.26 -7.88 4.17
C ALA A 28 -6.03 -7.17 5.30
N GLU A 29 -6.58 -7.92 6.26
CA GLU A 29 -7.26 -7.37 7.45
C GLU A 29 -6.33 -6.49 8.30
N LYS A 30 -5.07 -6.89 8.52
CA LYS A 30 -4.08 -6.06 9.25
C LYS A 30 -3.74 -4.75 8.53
N CYS A 31 -3.84 -4.75 7.20
CA CYS A 31 -3.66 -3.55 6.38
C CYS A 31 -4.97 -2.78 6.17
N ASN A 32 -6.09 -3.25 6.73
CA ASN A 32 -7.44 -2.73 6.48
C ASN A 32 -7.79 -2.62 4.97
N LEU A 33 -7.32 -3.60 4.19
CA LEU A 33 -7.56 -3.71 2.76
C LEU A 33 -8.52 -4.86 2.47
N SER A 34 -9.26 -4.76 1.38
CA SER A 34 -9.89 -5.96 0.80
C SER A 34 -8.82 -6.92 0.26
N ILE A 35 -9.17 -8.20 0.14
CA ILE A 35 -8.27 -9.21 -0.44
C ILE A 35 -7.82 -8.79 -1.85
N SER A 36 -8.73 -8.22 -2.66
CA SER A 36 -8.40 -7.78 -4.01
C SER A 36 -7.40 -6.62 -4.03
N GLU A 37 -7.59 -5.60 -3.18
CA GLU A 37 -6.67 -4.46 -3.09
C GLU A 37 -5.29 -4.90 -2.61
N TYR A 38 -5.24 -5.75 -1.57
CA TYR A 38 -4.00 -6.32 -1.08
C TYR A 38 -3.24 -7.06 -2.19
N LEU A 39 -3.95 -7.89 -2.97
CA LEU A 39 -3.35 -8.62 -4.08
C LEU A 39 -2.86 -7.71 -5.21
N VAL A 40 -3.62 -6.66 -5.55
CA VAL A 40 -3.21 -5.69 -6.56
C VAL A 40 -1.95 -4.95 -6.12
N GLN A 41 -1.88 -4.49 -4.87
CA GLN A 41 -0.68 -3.84 -4.34
C GLN A 41 0.54 -4.78 -4.40
N ARG A 42 0.40 -6.03 -3.94
CA ARG A 42 1.48 -7.02 -4.02
C ARG A 42 1.88 -7.35 -5.46
N ALA A 43 0.93 -7.42 -6.38
CA ALA A 43 1.20 -7.66 -7.81
C ALA A 43 1.95 -6.48 -8.45
N LEU A 44 1.68 -5.25 -8.00
CA LEU A 44 2.39 -4.04 -8.40
C LEU A 44 3.71 -3.83 -7.64
N GLY A 45 4.07 -4.76 -6.74
CA GLY A 45 5.33 -4.75 -5.99
C GLY A 45 5.34 -3.75 -4.84
N TYR A 46 4.18 -3.31 -4.39
CA TYR A 46 4.07 -2.53 -3.17
C TYR A 46 4.02 -3.45 -1.95
N GLU A 47 4.65 -3.02 -0.87
CA GLU A 47 4.49 -3.55 0.47
C GLU A 47 3.32 -2.83 1.14
N PRO A 48 2.17 -3.51 1.37
CA PRO A 48 1.02 -2.90 2.02
C PRO A 48 1.35 -2.53 3.46
N ILE A 49 1.04 -1.29 3.85
CA ILE A 49 1.28 -0.80 5.22
C ILE A 49 0.17 -1.30 6.13
N THR A 50 0.53 -1.74 7.33
CA THR A 50 -0.44 -2.01 8.39
C THR A 50 -1.05 -0.71 8.88
N VAL A 51 -2.35 -0.70 9.19
CA VAL A 51 -2.98 0.51 9.70
C VAL A 51 -2.30 0.97 10.99
N LEU A 52 -1.87 2.23 10.98
CA LEU A 52 -1.33 2.89 12.17
C LEU A 52 -2.46 3.17 13.17
N PRO A 53 -2.16 3.20 14.48
CA PRO A 53 -3.15 3.54 15.49
C PRO A 53 -3.79 4.92 15.25
N ASP A 54 -5.07 5.09 15.59
CA ASP A 54 -5.79 6.37 15.42
C ASP A 54 -5.06 7.56 16.08
N VAL A 55 -4.43 7.32 17.23
CA VAL A 55 -3.63 8.31 17.96
C VAL A 55 -2.46 8.87 17.15
N PHE A 56 -1.95 8.13 16.16
CA PHE A 56 -0.93 8.62 15.24
C PHE A 56 -1.50 9.72 14.33
N PHE A 57 -2.71 9.56 13.83
CA PHE A 57 -3.34 10.56 12.96
C PHE A 57 -3.69 11.83 13.73
N ASP A 58 -4.10 11.72 15.00
CA ASP A 58 -4.28 12.88 15.88
C ASP A 58 -2.97 13.65 16.09
N PHE A 59 -1.86 12.94 16.31
CA PHE A 59 -0.53 13.53 16.42
C PHE A 59 -0.09 14.18 15.10
N TYR A 60 -0.23 13.48 13.98
CA TYR A 60 0.14 13.96 12.66
C TYR A 60 -0.65 15.22 12.27
N ASN A 61 -1.96 15.26 12.55
CA ASN A 61 -2.78 16.44 12.32
C ASN A 61 -2.30 17.64 13.15
N LYS A 62 -1.90 17.43 14.41
CA LYS A 62 -1.30 18.49 15.23
C LYS A 62 0.03 18.99 14.67
N LEU A 63 0.86 18.11 14.10
CA LEU A 63 2.09 18.52 13.39
C LEU A 63 1.77 19.39 12.18
N CYS A 64 0.80 19.00 11.36
CA CYS A 64 0.37 19.82 10.22
C CYS A 64 -0.21 21.16 10.68
N GLN A 65 -0.96 21.20 11.79
CA GLN A 65 -1.46 22.46 12.35
C GLN A 65 -0.31 23.35 12.81
N LEU A 66 0.71 22.77 13.45
CA LEU A 66 1.92 23.47 13.88
C LEU A 66 2.64 24.08 12.68
N ASP A 67 2.82 23.33 11.59
CA ASP A 67 3.42 23.84 10.35
C ASP A 67 2.64 25.03 9.74
N ASN A 68 1.31 25.02 9.87
CA ASN A 68 0.45 26.13 9.44
C ASN A 68 0.43 27.33 10.40
N THR A 69 1.07 27.26 11.57
CA THR A 69 1.09 28.39 12.50
C THR A 69 2.09 29.47 12.07
N VAL A 70 1.68 30.73 12.24
CA VAL A 70 2.52 31.89 11.89
C VAL A 70 3.53 32.15 13.01
N GLY A 71 4.81 32.26 12.67
CA GLY A 71 5.85 32.69 13.63
C GLY A 71 7.20 32.01 13.50
N PHE A 72 7.37 31.08 12.55
CA PHE A 72 8.66 30.45 12.29
C PHE A 72 9.55 31.30 11.39
N THR A 73 10.86 31.07 11.48
CA THR A 73 11.78 31.59 10.47
C THR A 73 11.65 30.75 9.20
N PRO A 74 11.88 31.32 8.00
CA PRO A 74 11.76 30.57 6.74
C PRO A 74 12.62 29.31 6.67
N GLU A 75 13.78 29.32 7.33
CA GLU A 75 14.65 28.14 7.42
C GLU A 75 14.02 27.02 8.26
N THR A 76 13.34 27.38 9.35
CA THR A 76 12.68 26.43 10.25
C THR A 76 11.43 25.84 9.62
N GLU A 77 10.65 26.65 8.90
CA GLU A 77 9.47 26.19 8.14
C GLU A 77 9.87 25.15 7.09
N ASN A 78 10.90 25.43 6.29
CA ASN A 78 11.37 24.48 5.27
C ASN A 78 11.87 23.16 5.87
N LYS A 79 12.56 23.20 7.02
CA LYS A 79 13.01 22.00 7.74
C LYS A 79 11.83 21.21 8.30
N LEU A 80 10.82 21.89 8.82
CA LEU A 80 9.61 21.28 9.35
C LEU A 80 8.80 20.60 8.24
N LEU A 81 8.57 21.30 7.12
CA LEU A 81 7.93 20.75 5.92
C LEU A 81 8.65 19.50 5.43
N SER A 82 9.99 19.56 5.30
CA SER A 82 10.79 18.40 4.88
C SER A 82 10.64 17.21 5.81
N LEU A 83 10.55 17.44 7.12
CA LEU A 83 10.36 16.39 8.12
C LEU A 83 8.95 15.78 8.04
N ILE A 84 7.92 16.60 7.80
CA ILE A 84 6.55 16.13 7.60
C ILE A 84 6.46 15.27 6.33
N ASP A 85 7.11 15.70 5.24
CA ASP A 85 7.17 14.95 3.98
C ASP A 85 7.88 13.59 4.14
N GLU A 86 8.95 13.56 4.93
CA GLU A 86 9.67 12.31 5.27
C GLU A 86 8.77 11.37 6.07
N ILE A 87 8.13 11.86 7.13
CA ILE A 87 7.17 11.09 7.95
C ILE A 87 6.05 10.53 7.08
N HIS A 88 5.47 11.35 6.19
CA HIS A 88 4.42 10.93 5.28
C HIS A 88 4.90 9.83 4.32
N SER A 89 6.09 10.01 3.75
CA SER A 89 6.66 9.06 2.80
C SER A 89 7.03 7.71 3.43
N GLU A 90 7.53 7.72 4.67
CA GLU A 90 7.95 6.50 5.36
C GLU A 90 6.80 5.75 6.03
N LEU A 91 5.84 6.48 6.63
CA LEU A 91 4.83 5.88 7.50
C LEU A 91 3.44 5.77 6.84
N LEU A 92 3.12 6.62 5.86
CA LEU A 92 1.78 6.68 5.25
C LEU A 92 1.76 6.14 3.81
N LEU A 93 2.87 6.17 3.08
CA LEU A 93 2.93 5.73 1.69
C LEU A 93 3.49 4.31 1.52
N PRO A 94 2.76 3.38 0.88
CA PRO A 94 3.25 2.02 0.63
C PRO A 94 4.61 2.01 -0.07
N ARG A 95 5.59 1.34 0.54
CA ARG A 95 6.92 1.24 -0.03
C ARG A 95 6.89 0.33 -1.26
N LYS A 96 7.48 0.79 -2.36
CA LYS A 96 7.69 -0.06 -3.54
C LYS A 96 8.89 -0.97 -3.29
N GLU A 97 8.65 -2.26 -3.12
CA GLU A 97 9.72 -3.25 -3.05
C GLU A 97 10.45 -3.31 -4.40
N CYS A 98 11.78 -3.47 -4.35
CA CYS A 98 12.57 -3.73 -5.54
C CYS A 98 12.25 -5.13 -6.07
N MET A 99 11.43 -5.21 -7.12
CA MET A 99 10.96 -6.46 -7.75
C MET A 99 12.06 -7.41 -8.26
N ARG A 100 13.36 -7.06 -8.16
CA ARG A 100 14.47 -7.95 -8.53
C ARG A 100 14.50 -9.26 -7.73
N LYS A 101 13.81 -9.33 -6.58
CA LYS A 101 13.66 -10.55 -5.77
C LYS A 101 12.51 -11.46 -6.23
N TRP A 102 11.67 -11.02 -7.16
CA TRP A 102 10.58 -11.83 -7.70
C TRP A 102 11.17 -12.90 -8.62
N ARG A 103 11.28 -14.13 -8.12
CA ARG A 103 11.65 -15.29 -8.93
C ARG A 103 10.37 -15.88 -9.54
N PRO A 104 10.29 -16.07 -10.86
CA PRO A 104 9.20 -16.84 -11.43
C PRO A 104 9.17 -18.26 -10.82
N PRO A 105 8.01 -18.93 -10.77
CA PRO A 105 7.92 -20.29 -10.25
C PRO A 105 8.84 -21.25 -11.02
N ASP A 106 9.56 -22.12 -10.32
CA ASP A 106 10.50 -23.10 -10.88
C ASP A 106 9.83 -24.24 -11.70
N SER A 107 8.53 -24.16 -12.01
CA SER A 107 7.79 -25.24 -12.66
C SER A 107 7.63 -24.98 -14.15
N GLY A 108 8.43 -25.70 -14.93
CA GLY A 108 8.54 -25.60 -16.38
C GLY A 108 7.34 -26.11 -17.18
N LEU A 109 7.45 -25.93 -18.49
CA LEU A 109 6.52 -26.40 -19.52
C LEU A 109 6.13 -27.87 -19.25
N SER A 110 4.89 -28.10 -18.80
CA SER A 110 4.34 -29.46 -18.77
C SER A 110 4.32 -29.95 -20.21
N LYS A 111 5.19 -30.92 -20.52
CA LYS A 111 5.25 -31.56 -21.83
C LYS A 111 3.86 -32.11 -22.15
N THR A 112 3.31 -31.65 -23.25
CA THR A 112 2.17 -32.30 -23.92
C THR A 112 2.74 -33.53 -24.64
N ASP A 113 2.29 -34.71 -24.23
CA ASP A 113 2.42 -35.94 -25.01
C ASP A 113 1.55 -35.87 -26.28
#